data_AF-A0A1G5Q2D0-F1
#
_entry.id   AF-A0A1G5Q2D0-F1
#
_cell.length_a   1.000
_cell.length_b   1.000
_cell.length_c   1.000
_cell.angle_alpha   90.00
_cell.angle_beta   90.00
_cell.angle_gamma   90.00
#
_symmetry.space_group_name_H-M   'P 1'
#
loop_
_entity.id
_entity.type
_entity.pdbx_description
1 polymer ?
#
loop_
_entity_poly.entity_id
_entity_poly.type
_entity_poly.pdbx_seq_one_letter_code
_entity_poly.pdbx_strand_id
1 'polypeptide(L)'
;MDFMSSTILSGILYDGFVKGAKISASFLKEKLQGWLFDDALIEKLSDRLNDLDLDELGQHAIKKRIDNSPEILQCMQGIKQEQTIGSVNQNHYGTGDNVAGNKVINNGK
;
A
#
# COMPACT_ATOMS: atom_id res chain seq x y z
N MET A 1 -2.78 -3.92 -11.75
CA MET A 1 -2.73 -3.69 -10.30
C MET A 1 -1.30 -3.92 -9.88
N ASP A 2 -0.64 -2.92 -9.33
CA ASP A 2 0.72 -3.05 -8.84
C ASP A 2 0.69 -3.57 -7.40
N PHE A 3 1.43 -4.65 -7.17
CA PHE A 3 1.61 -5.26 -5.86
C PHE A 3 2.80 -4.65 -5.14
N MET A 4 2.87 -4.85 -3.82
CA MET A 4 4.04 -4.47 -3.07
C MET A 4 5.30 -5.18 -3.60
N SER A 5 6.34 -4.39 -3.89
CA SER A 5 7.65 -4.91 -4.28
C SER A 5 8.62 -4.94 -3.12
N SER A 6 9.63 -5.81 -3.18
CA SER A 6 10.66 -5.89 -2.13
C SER A 6 11.50 -4.62 -2.06
N THR A 7 11.64 -3.90 -3.17
CA THR A 7 12.28 -2.57 -3.20
C THR A 7 11.50 -1.57 -2.34
N ILE A 8 10.16 -1.53 -2.46
CA ILE A 8 9.32 -0.63 -1.66
C ILE A 8 9.39 -1.03 -0.18
N LEU A 9 9.16 -2.30 0.13
CA LEU A 9 9.15 -2.79 1.51
C LEU A 9 10.51 -2.58 2.19
N SER A 10 11.62 -2.92 1.53
CA SER A 10 12.97 -2.73 2.08
C SER A 10 13.29 -1.26 2.34
N GLY A 11 12.83 -0.34 1.49
CA GLY A 11 12.98 1.10 1.73
C GLY A 11 12.20 1.58 2.95
N ILE A 12 10.95 1.13 3.10
CA ILE A 12 10.11 1.46 4.26
C ILE A 12 10.75 0.97 5.56
N LEU A 13 11.22 -0.27 5.58
CA LEU A 13 11.84 -0.87 6.75
C LEU A 13 13.14 -0.15 7.12
N TYR A 14 14.01 0.08 6.13
CA TYR A 14 15.27 0.79 6.34
C TYR A 14 15.06 2.21 6.88
N ASP A 15 14.12 2.98 6.31
CA ASP A 15 13.76 4.31 6.83
C ASP A 15 13.24 4.25 8.28
N GLY A 16 12.47 3.21 8.61
CA GLY A 16 12.05 2.93 9.98
C GLY A 16 13.22 2.69 10.93
N PHE A 17 14.12 1.78 10.58
CA PHE A 17 15.26 1.42 11.41
C PHE A 17 16.22 2.58 11.65
N VAL A 18 16.51 3.39 10.62
CA VAL A 18 17.34 4.60 10.75
C VAL A 18 16.72 5.60 11.75
N LYS A 19 15.39 5.60 11.89
CA LYS A 19 14.65 6.43 12.85
C LYS A 19 14.44 5.75 14.21
N GLY A 20 15.00 4.56 14.43
CA GLY A 20 14.86 3.78 15.65
C GLY A 20 13.49 3.11 15.82
N ALA A 21 12.71 2.98 14.74
CA ALA A 21 11.43 2.28 14.78
C ALA A 21 11.64 0.76 14.87
N LYS A 22 10.73 0.07 15.56
CA LYS A 22 10.66 -1.39 15.60
C LYS A 22 9.60 -1.88 14.61
N ILE A 23 9.81 -3.06 14.03
CA ILE A 23 8.79 -3.69 13.18
C ILE A 23 7.61 -4.09 14.06
N SER A 24 6.45 -3.52 13.75
CA SER A 24 5.18 -3.88 14.35
C SER A 24 4.06 -3.74 13.31
N ALA A 25 2.94 -4.41 13.56
CA ALA A 25 1.75 -4.26 12.72
C ALA A 25 1.30 -2.78 12.64
N SER A 26 1.37 -2.04 13.75
CA SER A 26 1.03 -0.61 13.77
C SER A 26 1.98 0.23 12.93
N PHE A 27 3.28 -0.01 13.02
CA PHE A 27 4.28 0.64 12.16
C PHE A 27 4.00 0.38 10.68
N LEU A 28 3.75 -0.88 10.31
CA LEU A 28 3.44 -1.24 8.92
C LEU A 28 2.14 -0.58 8.45
N LYS A 29 1.07 -0.57 9.26
CA LYS A 29 -0.19 0.11 8.93
C LYS A 29 0.00 1.61 8.73
N GLU A 30 0.85 2.26 9.53
CA GLU A 30 1.19 3.68 9.39
C GLU A 30 1.95 3.96 8.09
N LYS A 31 2.90 3.09 7.71
CA LYS A 31 3.71 3.28 6.50
C LYS A 31 3.00 2.89 5.21
N LEU A 32 1.99 2.03 5.31
CA LEU A 32 1.22 1.53 4.18
C LEU A 32 -0.13 2.24 4.01
N GLN A 33 -0.25 3.48 4.47
CA GLN A 33 -1.41 4.30 4.17
C GLN A 33 -1.61 4.43 2.65
N GLY A 34 -2.85 4.25 2.17
CA GLY A 34 -3.18 4.20 0.74
C GLY A 34 -2.93 2.84 0.08
N TRP A 35 -2.60 1.80 0.84
CA TRP A 35 -2.57 0.41 0.37
C TRP A 35 -3.78 -0.35 0.93
N LEU A 36 -4.27 -1.29 0.13
CA LEU A 36 -5.33 -2.22 0.47
C LEU A 36 -4.70 -3.54 0.96
N PHE A 37 -5.05 -3.91 2.19
CA PHE A 37 -4.68 -5.14 2.87
C PHE A 37 -5.67 -5.43 4.00
N ASP A 38 -5.73 -6.67 4.46
CA ASP A 38 -6.43 -7.08 5.67
C ASP A 38 -5.51 -7.05 6.90
N ASP A 39 -6.10 -6.82 8.07
CA ASP A 39 -5.35 -6.69 9.32
C ASP A 39 -4.54 -7.94 9.67
N ALA A 40 -5.13 -9.12 9.47
CA ALA A 40 -4.49 -10.41 9.73
C ALA A 40 -3.23 -10.62 8.87
N LEU A 41 -3.25 -10.14 7.62
CA LEU A 41 -2.10 -10.22 6.72
C LEU A 41 -0.95 -9.31 7.18
N ILE A 42 -1.24 -8.10 7.66
CA ILE A 42 -0.21 -7.21 8.18
C ILE A 42 0.39 -7.70 9.50
N GLU A 43 -0.44 -8.28 10.38
CA GLU A 43 0.06 -8.93 11.60
C GLU A 43 1.01 -10.08 11.25
N LYS A 44 0.58 -10.98 10.35
CA LYS A 44 1.42 -12.07 9.86
C LYS A 44 2.71 -11.56 9.22
N LEU A 45 2.64 -10.52 8.38
CA LEU A 45 3.82 -9.93 7.75
C LEU A 45 4.79 -9.36 8.80
N SER A 46 4.27 -8.66 9.81
CA SER A 46 5.06 -8.13 10.92
C SER A 46 5.81 -9.24 11.66
N ASP A 47 5.13 -10.33 12.00
CA ASP A 47 5.76 -11.45 12.71
C ASP A 47 6.90 -12.06 11.88
N ARG A 48 6.65 -12.34 10.59
CA ARG A 48 7.67 -12.91 9.69
C ARG A 48 8.85 -11.99 9.45
N LEU A 49 8.65 -10.67 9.46
CA LEU A 49 9.72 -9.70 9.34
C LEU A 49 10.59 -9.63 10.61
N ASN A 50 9.97 -9.78 11.79
CA ASN A 50 10.70 -9.84 13.05
C ASN A 50 11.59 -11.10 13.16
N ASP A 51 11.18 -12.22 12.53
CA ASP A 51 11.99 -13.45 12.48
C ASP A 51 13.29 -13.31 11.65
N LEU A 52 13.43 -12.25 10.85
CA LEU A 52 14.54 -12.10 9.90
C LEU A 52 15.75 -11.30 10.40
N ASP A 53 15.67 -10.69 11.59
CA ASP A 53 16.75 -9.90 12.22
C ASP A 53 17.33 -8.82 11.26
N LEU A 54 16.48 -7.83 10.94
CA LEU A 54 16.68 -6.88 9.85
C LEU A 54 17.19 -5.49 10.27
N ASP A 55 17.21 -5.19 11.57
CA ASP A 55 17.36 -3.85 12.14
C ASP A 55 18.75 -3.22 11.92
N GLU A 56 19.81 -4.01 11.91
CA GLU A 56 21.19 -3.54 11.66
C GLU A 56 21.61 -3.63 10.18
N LEU A 57 20.70 -4.04 9.29
CA LEU A 57 21.02 -4.28 7.89
C LEU A 57 20.84 -3.03 7.01
N GLY A 58 21.74 -2.85 6.05
CA GLY A 58 21.53 -1.87 4.98
C GLY A 58 20.36 -2.26 4.08
N GLN A 59 19.72 -1.27 3.44
CA GLN A 59 18.54 -1.48 2.57
C GLN A 59 18.72 -2.61 1.54
N HIS A 60 19.89 -2.70 0.90
CA HIS A 60 20.18 -3.77 -0.05
C HIS A 60 20.17 -5.16 0.58
N ALA A 61 20.70 -5.30 1.79
CA ALA A 61 20.71 -6.55 2.54
C ALA A 61 19.30 -6.93 3.02
N ILE A 62 18.51 -5.96 3.49
CA ILE A 62 17.09 -6.15 3.83
C ILE A 62 16.31 -6.68 2.62
N LYS A 63 16.47 -6.03 1.45
CA LYS A 63 15.82 -6.49 0.21
C LYS A 63 16.17 -7.94 -0.11
N LYS A 64 17.46 -8.28 -0.04
CA LYS A 64 17.93 -9.65 -0.30
C LYS A 64 17.33 -10.67 0.68
N ARG A 65 17.17 -10.32 1.96
CA ARG A 65 16.51 -11.17 2.96
C ARG A 65 15.02 -11.37 2.64
N ILE A 66 14.32 -10.31 2.25
CA ILE A 66 12.93 -10.38 1.80
C ILE A 66 12.78 -11.26 0.56
N ASP A 67 13.62 -11.05 -0.46
CA ASP A 67 13.59 -11.82 -1.72
C ASP A 67 13.88 -13.32 -1.49
N ASN A 68 14.64 -13.65 -0.44
CA ASN A 68 14.94 -15.02 -0.06
C ASN A 68 13.91 -15.64 0.91
N SER A 69 12.84 -14.92 1.25
CA SER A 69 11.77 -15.39 2.14
C SER A 69 10.46 -15.57 1.38
N PRO A 70 10.14 -16.80 0.93
CA PRO A 70 8.90 -17.08 0.20
C PRO A 70 7.64 -16.68 0.97
N GLU A 71 7.66 -16.82 2.30
CA GLU A 71 6.53 -16.50 3.16
C GLU A 71 6.21 -15.00 3.16
N ILE A 72 7.25 -14.15 3.15
CA ILE A 72 7.09 -12.71 3.08
C ILE A 72 6.63 -12.29 1.69
N LEU A 73 7.23 -12.87 0.64
CA LEU A 73 6.80 -12.62 -0.74
C LEU A 73 5.32 -12.96 -0.93
N GLN A 74 4.84 -14.05 -0.32
CA GLN A 74 3.43 -14.42 -0.35
C GLN A 74 2.55 -13.39 0.38
N CYS A 75 2.97 -12.88 1.54
CA CYS A 75 2.23 -11.82 2.23
C CYS A 75 2.16 -10.53 1.39
N MET A 76 3.26 -10.16 0.72
CA MET A 76 3.33 -8.97 -0.14
C MET A 76 2.37 -9.02 -1.34
N GLN A 77 2.06 -10.21 -1.87
CA GLN A 77 1.07 -10.37 -2.94
C GLN A 77 -0.36 -10.00 -2.50
N GLY A 78 -0.64 -10.03 -1.19
CA GLY A 78 -1.91 -9.59 -0.61
C GLY A 78 -2.02 -8.06 -0.52
N ILE A 79 -0.90 -7.34 -0.58
CA ILE A 79 -0.85 -5.89 -0.39
C ILE A 79 -0.88 -5.18 -1.75
N LYS A 80 -1.95 -4.43 -1.99
CA LYS A 80 -2.22 -3.78 -3.28
C LYS A 80 -2.26 -2.27 -3.10
N GLN A 81 -1.75 -1.50 -4.05
CA GLN A 81 -2.00 -0.06 -4.01
C GLN A 81 -3.49 0.19 -4.24
N GLU A 82 -4.07 1.09 -3.45
CA GLU A 82 -5.41 1.59 -3.71
C GLU A 82 -5.39 2.29 -5.07
N GLN A 83 -5.99 1.67 -6.08
CA GLN A 83 -6.18 2.35 -7.35
C GLN A 83 -7.36 3.30 -7.17
N THR A 84 -7.09 4.60 -7.06
CA THR A 84 -8.12 5.62 -7.22
C THR A 84 -8.58 5.65 -8.68
N ILE A 85 -9.25 4.60 -9.15
CA ILE A 85 -9.91 4.63 -10.47
C ILE A 85 -11.26 5.30 -10.29
N GLY A 86 -11.24 6.63 -10.15
CA GLY A 86 -12.37 7.46 -10.57
C GLY A 86 -12.45 7.50 -12.09
N SER A 87 -12.54 6.35 -12.77
CA SER A 87 -12.83 6.32 -14.21
C SER A 87 -14.32 6.09 -14.38
N VAL A 88 -15.05 7.21 -14.49
CA VAL A 88 -16.42 7.19 -15.00
C VAL A 88 -16.32 7.08 -16.52
N ASN A 89 -16.42 5.87 -17.05
CA ASN A 89 -16.47 5.65 -18.50
C ASN A 89 -17.94 5.76 -18.95
N GLN A 90 -18.33 6.92 -19.48
CA GLN A 90 -19.67 7.18 -19.99
C GLN A 90 -19.62 7.22 -21.53
N ASN A 91 -20.13 6.17 -22.17
CA ASN A 91 -20.40 6.22 -23.60
C ASN A 91 -21.71 6.97 -23.81
N HIS A 92 -21.63 8.19 -24.34
CA HIS A 92 -22.79 8.99 -24.70
C HIS A 92 -22.94 9.08 -26.21
N TYR A 93 -24.10 8.65 -26.74
CA TYR A 93 -24.49 8.79 -28.16
C TYR A 93 -25.58 9.85 -28.36
N GLY A 94 -25.71 10.82 -27.45
CA GLY A 94 -26.65 11.94 -27.55
C GLY A 94 -25.95 13.29 -27.40
N THR A 95 -26.68 14.40 -27.51
CA THR A 95 -26.22 15.74 -27.11
C THR A 95 -26.67 16.01 -25.68
N GLY A 96 -25.75 16.05 -24.73
CA GLY A 96 -26.05 16.20 -23.32
C GLY A 96 -24.82 16.66 -22.54
N ASP A 97 -25.00 17.68 -21.70
CA ASP A 97 -23.95 18.30 -20.89
C ASP A 97 -23.60 17.46 -19.65
N ASN A 98 -22.31 17.38 -19.34
CA ASN A 98 -21.83 16.79 -18.08
C ASN A 98 -21.72 17.87 -17.00
N VAL A 99 -22.38 17.67 -15.85
CA VAL A 99 -22.20 18.51 -14.65
C VAL A 99 -21.52 17.67 -13.57
N ALA A 100 -20.22 17.92 -13.34
CA ALA A 100 -19.48 17.38 -12.20
C ALA A 100 -19.51 18.39 -11.04
N GLY A 101 -20.56 18.32 -10.21
CA GLY A 101 -20.73 19.17 -9.04
C GLY A 101 -22.21 19.31 -8.63
N ASN A 102 -22.47 19.62 -7.36
CA ASN A 102 -23.82 19.84 -6.84
C ASN A 102 -24.53 20.92 -7.66
N LYS A 103 -25.52 20.51 -8.46
CA LYS A 103 -26.35 21.41 -9.25
C LYS A 103 -27.29 22.14 -8.30
N VAL A 104 -27.01 23.41 -8.00
CA VAL A 104 -27.99 24.29 -7.36
C VAL A 104 -29.06 24.61 -8.41
N ILE A 105 -30.20 23.93 -8.33
CA ILE A 105 -31.36 24.22 -9.16
C ILE A 105 -32.08 25.40 -8.54
N ASN A 106 -31.86 26.61 -9.05
CA ASN A 106 -32.73 27.75 -8.72
C ASN A 106 -34.00 27.65 -9.56
N ASN A 107 -35.07 27.12 -8.96
CA ASN A 107 -36.40 27.15 -9.55
C ASN A 107 -37.02 28.55 -9.39
N GLY A 108 -36.83 29.39 -10.42
CA GLY A 108 -37.84 30.32 -10.96
C GLY A 108 -38.22 31.59 -10.17
N LYS A 109 -38.31 32.71 -10.89
CA LYS A 109 -39.57 33.15 -11.51
C LYS A 109 -39.29 33.83 -12.85
#